data_AF-A0A6V8L4C6-F1
#
_entry.id   AF-A0A6V8L4C6-F1
#
_cell.length_a   1.000
_cell.length_b   1.000
_cell.length_c   1.000
_cell.angle_alpha   90.00
_cell.angle_beta   90.00
_cell.angle_gamma   90.00
#
_symmetry.space_group_name_H-M   'P 1'
#
loop_
_entity.id
_entity.type
_entity.pdbx_description
1 polymer ?
#
loop_
_entity_poly.entity_id
_entity_poly.type
_entity_poly.pdbx_seq_one_letter_code
_entity_poly.pdbx_strand_id
1 'polypeptide(L)'
;MPQVTDADVHLVAQPRIDTVVTEFQSEARRLRSDYAGFAWIGDEPDAESGMMGQDYQHRTVDSQLFLPDTHWYNGDALDDAEVQVTVGLVQVPGTGRGTQGLVGAIAEPEVNFFEHPDNAGGVGVCLGLRGEIWSNVGLSYRVTVVSNPDAIVRVGETE
;
A
#
# COMPACT_ATOMS: atom_id res chain seq x y z
N MET A 1 -18.51 -11.19 6.99
CA MET A 1 -18.25 -10.28 8.12
C MET A 1 -16.82 -9.81 7.95
N PRO A 2 -16.51 -8.51 7.96
CA PRO A 2 -15.11 -8.09 7.88
C PRO A 2 -14.37 -8.70 9.08
N GLN A 3 -13.30 -9.44 8.82
CA GLN A 3 -12.45 -9.93 9.91
C GLN A 3 -11.84 -8.70 10.59
N VAL A 4 -11.98 -8.64 11.91
CA VAL A 4 -11.43 -7.56 12.71
C VAL A 4 -9.92 -7.75 12.74
N THR A 5 -9.19 -6.77 12.24
CA THR A 5 -7.72 -6.72 12.35
C THR A 5 -7.33 -6.48 13.80
N ASP A 6 -6.37 -7.24 14.33
CA ASP A 6 -5.87 -7.06 15.71
C ASP A 6 -4.66 -6.09 15.77
N ALA A 7 -4.19 -5.60 14.62
CA ALA A 7 -3.07 -4.66 14.50
C ALA A 7 -3.47 -3.40 13.74
N ASP A 8 -3.11 -2.25 14.30
CA ASP A 8 -3.22 -0.97 13.60
C ASP A 8 -2.17 -0.89 12.48
N VAL A 9 -2.56 -0.31 11.34
CA VAL A 9 -1.68 -0.13 10.18
C VAL A 9 -1.69 1.33 9.74
N HIS A 10 -0.50 1.93 9.74
CA HIS A 10 -0.29 3.35 9.47
C HIS A 10 0.55 3.54 8.22
N LEU A 11 0.03 4.28 7.23
CA LEU A 11 0.75 4.60 6.01
C LEU A 11 1.45 5.95 6.09
N VAL A 12 2.74 5.97 5.76
CA VAL A 12 3.53 7.18 5.56
C VAL A 12 3.94 7.23 4.09
N ALA A 13 3.14 7.91 3.27
CA ALA A 13 3.36 8.01 1.84
C ALA A 13 4.44 9.04 1.48
N GLN A 14 5.18 8.73 0.43
CA GLN A 14 5.99 9.69 -0.32
C GLN A 14 5.15 10.30 -1.44
N PRO A 15 5.53 11.50 -1.96
CA PRO A 15 4.84 12.09 -3.10
C PRO A 15 4.78 11.13 -4.29
N ARG A 16 3.60 10.98 -4.88
CA ARG A 16 3.39 10.21 -6.12
C ARG A 16 4.23 10.81 -7.24
N ILE A 17 4.82 9.95 -8.06
CA ILE A 17 5.52 10.36 -9.27
C ILE A 17 4.75 9.85 -10.49
N ASP A 18 4.33 10.77 -11.34
CA ASP A 18 3.66 10.49 -12.59
C ASP A 18 4.62 10.70 -13.77
N THR A 19 4.75 9.69 -14.64
CA THR A 19 5.59 9.75 -15.84
C THR A 19 4.82 9.22 -17.04
N VAL A 20 4.77 10.00 -18.11
CA VAL A 20 4.26 9.51 -19.39
C VAL A 20 5.35 8.65 -20.03
N VAL A 21 5.02 7.41 -20.35
CA VAL A 21 5.91 6.46 -21.00
C VAL A 21 5.30 5.94 -22.29
N THR A 22 6.14 5.49 -23.22
CA THR A 22 5.71 4.78 -24.41
C THR A 22 5.94 3.29 -24.18
N GLU A 23 4.89 2.50 -24.27
CA GLU A 23 4.97 1.05 -24.14
C GLU A 23 5.78 0.47 -25.29
N PHE A 24 6.76 -0.40 -24.99
CA PHE A 24 7.72 -0.87 -25.98
C PHE A 24 7.08 -1.71 -27.10
N GLN A 25 6.06 -2.51 -26.78
CA GLN A 25 5.46 -3.44 -27.74
C GLN A 25 4.38 -2.80 -28.61
N SER A 26 3.54 -1.96 -28.02
CA SER A 26 2.37 -1.38 -28.67
C SER A 26 2.60 0.05 -29.19
N GLU A 27 3.70 0.69 -28.79
CA GLU A 27 3.96 2.13 -28.95
C GLU A 27 2.86 3.01 -28.32
N ALA A 28 1.97 2.43 -27.51
CA ALA A 28 0.90 3.15 -26.85
C ALA A 28 1.48 4.12 -25.81
N ARG A 29 0.86 5.30 -25.73
CA ARG A 29 1.15 6.25 -24.66
C ARG A 29 0.50 5.74 -23.37
N ARG A 30 1.31 5.53 -22.35
CA ARG A 30 0.89 5.09 -21.02
C ARG A 30 1.22 6.15 -19.98
N LEU A 31 0.42 6.19 -18.92
CA LEU A 31 0.81 6.86 -17.69
C LEU A 31 1.32 5.82 -16.70
N ARG A 32 2.55 6.01 -16.27
CA ARG A 32 3.16 5.30 -15.15
C ARG A 32 3.04 6.17 -13.90
N SER A 33 2.35 5.66 -12.88
CA SER A 33 2.24 6.26 -11.56
C SER A 33 2.95 5.40 -10.54
N ASP A 34 4.00 5.94 -9.92
CA ASP A 34 4.74 5.28 -8.85
C ASP A 34 4.30 5.85 -7.49
N TYR A 35 3.71 4.98 -6.68
CA TYR A 35 3.38 5.21 -5.28
C TYR A 35 4.43 4.54 -4.40
N ALA A 36 4.96 5.24 -3.41
CA ALA A 36 5.95 4.68 -2.51
C ALA A 36 5.74 5.20 -1.09
N GLY A 37 6.22 4.46 -0.11
CA GLY A 37 6.11 4.87 1.28
C GLY A 37 6.47 3.77 2.26
N PHE A 38 6.04 3.95 3.50
CA PHE A 38 6.15 2.98 4.56
C PHE A 38 4.79 2.61 5.12
N ALA A 39 4.62 1.34 5.51
CA ALA A 39 3.52 0.87 6.32
C ALA A 39 4.07 0.41 7.68
N TRP A 40 3.61 1.04 8.76
CA TRP A 40 3.89 0.64 10.13
C TRP A 40 2.76 -0.24 10.63
N ILE A 41 3.08 -1.44 11.11
CA ILE A 41 2.11 -2.41 11.60
C ILE A 41 2.34 -2.65 13.08
N GLY A 42 1.28 -2.50 13.87
CA GLY A 42 1.28 -2.68 15.31
C GLY A 42 1.29 -1.35 16.06
N ASP A 43 2.31 -0.52 15.86
CA ASP A 43 2.46 0.84 16.41
C ASP A 43 3.22 1.73 15.43
N GLU A 44 3.15 3.05 15.58
CA GLU A 44 4.05 3.97 14.90
C GLU A 44 5.45 4.01 15.57
N PRO A 45 6.52 4.29 14.83
CA PRO A 45 7.84 4.51 15.42
C PRO A 45 7.81 5.69 16.38
N ASP A 46 8.56 5.58 17.48
CA ASP A 46 8.75 6.71 18.40
C ASP A 46 9.36 7.91 17.65
N ALA A 47 8.75 9.08 17.79
CA ALA A 47 9.08 10.26 16.99
C ALA A 47 10.50 10.80 17.25
N GLU A 48 11.07 10.54 18.43
CA GLU A 48 12.41 11.01 18.81
C GLU A 48 13.50 10.03 18.38
N SER A 49 13.30 8.74 18.62
CA SER A 49 14.29 7.69 18.34
C SER A 49 14.14 7.05 16.95
N GLY A 50 12.98 7.19 16.31
CA GLY A 50 12.63 6.50 15.06
C GLY A 50 12.50 4.99 15.21
N MET A 51 12.45 4.47 16.44
CA MET A 51 12.46 3.04 16.73
C MET A 51 11.05 2.53 17.03
N MET A 52 10.75 1.34 16.53
CA MET A 52 9.53 0.61 16.91
C MET A 52 9.64 0.10 18.35
N GLY A 53 8.52 0.17 19.09
CA GLY A 53 8.41 -0.38 20.45
C GLY A 53 8.69 -1.88 20.51
N GLN A 54 9.10 -2.38 21.67
CA GLN A 54 9.46 -3.79 21.89
C GLN A 54 8.26 -4.68 22.24
N ASP A 55 7.03 -4.15 22.16
CA ASP A 55 5.85 -4.86 22.60
C ASP A 55 5.56 -6.06 21.70
N TYR A 56 5.42 -7.22 22.35
CA TYR A 56 5.43 -8.51 21.67
C TYR A 56 4.11 -9.22 21.93
N GLN A 57 3.18 -9.06 20.99
CA GLN A 57 1.84 -9.63 21.04
C GLN A 57 1.52 -10.26 19.70
N HIS A 58 0.97 -11.47 19.74
CA HIS A 58 0.45 -12.14 18.56
C HIS A 58 -0.74 -11.36 18.03
N ARG A 59 -0.63 -10.85 16.80
CA ARG A 59 -1.67 -10.08 16.14
C ARG A 59 -1.86 -10.58 14.71
N THR A 60 -3.11 -10.77 14.32
CA THR A 60 -3.48 -11.02 12.92
C THR A 60 -3.59 -9.69 12.18
N VAL A 61 -2.95 -9.64 11.03
CA VAL A 61 -3.02 -8.52 10.09
C VAL A 61 -3.87 -8.97 8.90
N ASP A 62 -4.97 -8.28 8.69
CA ASP A 62 -5.80 -8.34 7.48
C ASP A 62 -6.26 -6.90 7.26
N SER A 63 -5.51 -6.17 6.46
CA SER A 63 -5.72 -4.75 6.24
C SER A 63 -5.78 -4.45 4.77
N GLN A 64 -6.68 -3.54 4.42
CA GLN A 64 -6.83 -3.05 3.08
C GLN A 64 -6.93 -1.53 3.15
N LEU A 65 -5.92 -0.85 2.63
CA LEU A 65 -5.75 0.59 2.82
C LEU A 65 -5.56 1.27 1.47
N PHE A 66 -6.33 2.32 1.23
CA PHE A 66 -6.09 3.18 0.08
C PHE A 66 -4.69 3.80 0.18
N LEU A 67 -3.95 3.77 -0.94
CA LEU A 67 -2.71 4.52 -1.02
C LEU A 67 -3.02 6.02 -0.95
N PRO A 68 -2.31 6.79 -0.11
CA PRO A 68 -2.47 8.24 -0.09
C PRO A 68 -2.17 8.83 -1.47
N ASP A 69 -2.97 9.80 -1.90
CA ASP A 69 -2.87 10.43 -3.23
C ASP A 69 -2.98 9.43 -4.40
N THR A 70 -3.79 8.38 -4.24
CA THR A 70 -4.15 7.51 -5.36
C THR A 70 -4.90 8.30 -6.44
N HIS A 71 -4.57 8.07 -7.71
CA HIS A 71 -5.47 8.48 -8.79
C HIS A 71 -6.78 7.70 -8.66
N TRP A 72 -7.86 8.35 -9.07
CA TRP A 72 -9.13 7.66 -9.27
C TRP A 72 -9.21 7.24 -10.73
N TYR A 73 -9.56 5.98 -10.94
CA TYR A 73 -9.62 5.37 -12.27
C TYR A 73 -11.05 5.01 -12.63
N ASN A 74 -11.38 5.13 -13.91
CA ASN A 74 -12.57 4.51 -14.45
C ASN A 74 -12.32 3.01 -14.53
N GLY A 75 -13.06 2.22 -13.75
CA GLY A 75 -12.90 0.76 -13.68
C GLY A 75 -13.05 0.06 -15.03
N ASP A 76 -13.91 0.60 -15.91
CA ASP A 76 -14.13 0.05 -17.26
C ASP A 76 -12.93 0.28 -18.21
N ALA A 77 -12.01 1.19 -17.86
CA ALA A 77 -10.84 1.57 -18.65
C ALA A 77 -9.51 1.04 -18.08
N LEU A 78 -9.57 0.05 -17.17
CA LEU A 78 -8.41 -0.60 -16.55
C LEU A 78 -8.06 -1.97 -17.16
N ASP A 79 -8.68 -2.34 -18.27
CA ASP A 79 -8.54 -3.66 -18.91
C ASP A 79 -7.09 -4.01 -19.28
N ASP A 80 -6.26 -3.01 -19.56
CA ASP A 80 -4.85 -3.16 -19.87
C ASP A 80 -3.90 -2.55 -18.83
N ALA A 81 -4.39 -2.27 -17.62
CA ALA A 81 -3.57 -1.72 -16.56
C ALA A 81 -2.62 -2.78 -15.97
N GLU A 82 -1.35 -2.43 -15.83
CA GLU A 82 -0.35 -3.25 -15.15
C GLU A 82 -0.08 -2.70 -13.76
N VAL A 83 -0.06 -3.59 -12.76
CA VAL A 83 0.26 -3.23 -11.37
C VAL A 83 1.41 -4.08 -10.88
N GLN A 84 2.47 -3.42 -10.43
CA GLN A 84 3.59 -4.05 -9.75
C GLN A 84 3.67 -3.60 -8.30
N VAL A 85 3.84 -4.56 -7.40
CA VAL A 85 3.98 -4.31 -5.96
C VAL A 85 5.30 -4.87 -5.49
N THR A 86 6.08 -4.06 -4.77
CA THR A 86 7.26 -4.52 -4.05
C THR A 86 7.12 -4.11 -2.60
N VAL A 87 7.35 -5.07 -1.69
CA VAL A 87 7.36 -4.82 -0.26
C VAL A 87 8.68 -5.31 0.34
N GLY A 88 9.31 -4.46 1.14
CA GLY A 88 10.56 -4.78 1.84
C GLY A 88 10.38 -4.64 3.35
N LEU A 89 10.88 -5.61 4.11
CA LEU A 89 10.97 -5.49 5.54
C LEU A 89 12.14 -4.56 5.91
N VAL A 90 11.86 -3.51 6.66
CA VAL A 90 12.84 -2.47 7.01
C VAL A 90 13.31 -2.59 8.46
N GLN A 91 12.41 -2.94 9.38
CA GLN A 91 12.73 -2.96 10.80
C GLN A 91 11.96 -4.04 11.56
N VAL A 92 12.70 -4.76 12.40
CA VAL A 92 12.17 -5.61 13.48
C VAL A 92 12.94 -5.23 14.75
N PRO A 93 12.29 -4.64 15.77
CA PRO A 93 12.96 -4.29 17.01
C PRO A 93 13.47 -5.56 17.72
N GLY A 94 14.63 -5.46 18.36
CA GLY A 94 15.11 -6.53 19.25
C GLY A 94 14.13 -6.71 20.41
N THR A 95 13.82 -7.96 20.76
CA THR A 95 12.82 -8.24 21.79
C THR A 95 13.42 -8.15 23.20
N GLY A 96 12.58 -7.87 24.20
CA GLY A 96 12.96 -8.01 25.62
C GLY A 96 13.32 -9.44 26.04
N ARG A 97 13.13 -10.43 25.17
CA ARG A 97 13.54 -11.84 25.35
C ARG A 97 14.91 -12.15 24.71
N GLY A 98 15.61 -11.14 24.18
CA GLY A 98 16.92 -11.31 23.57
C GLY A 98 16.90 -11.98 22.20
N THR A 99 15.73 -12.08 21.55
CA THR A 99 15.62 -12.54 20.16
C THR A 99 15.67 -11.33 19.23
N GLN A 100 16.47 -11.43 18.16
CA GLN A 100 16.31 -10.61 16.97
C GLN A 100 15.61 -11.49 15.95
N GLY A 101 14.31 -11.30 15.76
CA GLY A 101 13.60 -12.13 14.81
C GLY A 101 12.18 -11.68 14.60
N LEU A 102 11.81 -11.55 13.33
CA LEU A 102 10.42 -11.67 12.92
C LEU A 102 9.96 -13.03 13.43
N VAL A 103 9.04 -13.02 14.37
CA VAL A 103 8.18 -14.18 14.58
C VAL A 103 6.87 -13.73 13.96
N GLY A 104 6.58 -14.30 12.81
CA GLY A 104 5.51 -13.83 11.92
C GLY A 104 5.94 -13.81 10.47
N ALA A 105 4.97 -13.67 9.58
CA ALA A 105 5.17 -13.49 8.15
C ALA A 105 4.03 -12.64 7.63
N ILE A 106 4.36 -11.62 6.84
CA ILE A 106 3.39 -11.04 5.92
C ILE A 106 3.40 -11.95 4.71
N ALA A 107 2.34 -12.75 4.60
CA ALA A 107 2.28 -13.81 3.62
C ALA A 107 2.02 -13.24 2.22
N GLU A 108 1.20 -12.19 2.14
CA GLU A 108 0.58 -11.76 0.88
C GLU A 108 0.42 -10.24 0.84
N PRO A 109 1.38 -9.51 0.26
CA PRO A 109 1.14 -8.14 -0.19
C PRO A 109 0.37 -8.17 -1.51
N GLU A 110 -0.87 -7.72 -1.49
CA GLU A 110 -1.73 -7.62 -2.69
C GLU A 110 -1.97 -6.15 -3.02
N VAL A 111 -2.10 -5.82 -4.30
CA VAL A 111 -2.70 -4.54 -4.70
C VAL A 111 -3.90 -4.81 -5.56
N ASN A 112 -4.97 -4.09 -5.23
CA ASN A 112 -6.27 -4.24 -5.84
C ASN A 112 -6.89 -2.85 -6.04
N PHE A 113 -7.77 -2.73 -7.03
CA PHE A 113 -8.58 -1.54 -7.23
C PHE A 113 -9.91 -1.69 -6.48
N PHE A 114 -10.30 -0.66 -5.73
CA PHE A 114 -11.55 -0.64 -4.98
C PHE A 114 -12.32 0.65 -5.20
N GLU A 115 -13.65 0.54 -5.20
CA GLU A 115 -14.55 1.68 -5.36
C GLU A 115 -14.28 2.76 -4.31
N HIS A 116 -14.44 4.02 -4.74
CA HIS A 116 -14.31 5.16 -3.86
C HIS A 116 -15.20 4.99 -2.61
N PRO A 117 -14.67 5.13 -1.38
CA PRO A 117 -15.44 4.87 -0.15
C PRO A 117 -16.66 5.79 -0.01
N ASP A 118 -16.57 7.03 -0.49
CA ASP A 118 -17.69 7.98 -0.54
C ASP A 118 -18.60 7.83 -1.78
N ASN A 119 -18.47 6.76 -2.56
CA ASN A 119 -19.20 6.55 -3.83
C ASN A 119 -19.08 7.71 -4.83
N ALA A 120 -17.97 8.45 -4.82
CA ALA A 120 -17.74 9.60 -5.70
C ALA A 120 -17.47 9.23 -7.17
N GLY A 121 -17.58 7.94 -7.51
CA GLY A 121 -17.25 7.40 -8.83
C GLY A 121 -15.77 7.04 -8.95
N GLY A 122 -15.50 5.94 -9.67
CA GLY A 122 -14.16 5.43 -9.91
C GLY A 122 -13.61 4.50 -8.83
N VAL A 123 -12.46 3.91 -9.13
CA VAL A 123 -11.73 2.98 -8.27
C VAL A 123 -10.35 3.52 -7.94
N GLY A 124 -9.89 3.33 -6.71
CA GLY A 124 -8.58 3.74 -6.23
C GLY A 124 -7.70 2.54 -5.88
N VAL A 125 -6.40 2.76 -5.79
CA VAL A 125 -5.42 1.71 -5.50
C VAL A 125 -5.39 1.43 -4.00
N CYS A 126 -5.63 0.18 -3.61
CA CYS A 126 -5.50 -0.29 -2.24
C CYS A 126 -4.31 -1.24 -2.09
N LEU A 127 -3.52 -1.03 -1.03
CA LEU A 127 -2.55 -2.00 -0.54
C LEU A 127 -3.24 -2.95 0.46
N GLY A 128 -3.29 -4.22 0.10
CA GLY A 128 -3.70 -5.32 0.95
C GLY A 128 -2.49 -5.91 1.68
N LEU A 129 -2.58 -6.07 3.00
CA LEU A 129 -1.57 -6.70 3.84
C LEU A 129 -2.23 -7.79 4.67
N ARG A 130 -1.80 -9.05 4.45
CA ARG A 130 -2.28 -10.20 5.22
C ARG A 130 -1.15 -11.00 5.85
N GLY A 131 -1.35 -11.41 7.11
CA GLY A 131 -0.41 -12.28 7.81
C GLY A 131 -0.59 -12.29 9.32
N GLU A 132 0.43 -12.82 9.99
CA GLU A 132 0.52 -12.84 11.45
C GLU A 132 1.85 -12.21 11.87
N ILE A 133 1.79 -11.33 12.86
CA ILE A 133 2.98 -10.68 13.43
C ILE A 133 3.01 -10.89 14.94
N TRP A 134 4.23 -10.98 15.48
CA TRP A 134 4.44 -10.99 16.93
C TRP A 134 5.19 -9.76 17.43
N SER A 135 5.76 -8.97 16.54
CA SER A 135 6.48 -7.73 16.84
C SER A 135 5.95 -6.60 15.96
N ASN A 136 6.19 -5.36 16.37
CA ASN A 136 6.01 -4.19 15.52
C ASN A 136 6.88 -4.29 14.25
N VAL A 137 6.31 -3.94 13.09
CA VAL A 137 6.97 -4.09 11.78
C VAL A 137 6.91 -2.80 10.98
N GLY A 138 8.06 -2.44 10.39
CA GLY A 138 8.12 -1.43 9.32
C GLY A 138 8.31 -2.06 7.96
N LEU A 139 7.39 -1.77 7.03
CA LEU A 139 7.48 -2.19 5.64
C LEU A 139 7.73 -0.99 4.75
N SER A 140 8.66 -1.08 3.81
CA SER A 140 8.66 -0.20 2.65
C SER A 140 7.78 -0.80 1.56
N TYR A 141 7.01 0.04 0.88
CA TYR A 141 6.24 -0.39 -0.29
C TYR A 141 6.57 0.48 -1.50
N ARG A 142 6.50 -0.12 -2.68
CA ARG A 142 6.39 0.58 -3.96
C ARG A 142 5.32 -0.11 -4.80
N VAL A 143 4.36 0.68 -5.26
CA VAL A 143 3.31 0.27 -6.18
C VAL A 143 3.45 1.08 -7.45
N THR A 144 3.66 0.40 -8.57
CA THR A 144 3.73 1.02 -9.89
C THR A 144 2.49 0.63 -10.67
N VAL A 145 1.71 1.62 -11.10
CA VAL A 145 0.56 1.42 -11.98
C VAL A 145 0.88 1.98 -13.34
N VAL A 146 0.78 1.16 -14.38
CA VAL A 146 0.87 1.60 -15.78
C VAL A 146 -0.53 1.47 -16.38
N SER A 147 -1.08 2.57 -16.88
CA SER A 147 -2.46 2.62 -17.38
C SER A 147 -2.60 3.51 -18.61
N ASN A 148 -3.71 3.40 -19.33
CA ASN A 148 -4.11 4.42 -20.29
C ASN A 148 -4.34 5.75 -19.55
N PRO A 149 -3.72 6.88 -19.98
CA PRO A 149 -3.95 8.19 -19.35
C PRO A 149 -5.43 8.61 -19.28
N ASP A 150 -6.24 8.18 -20.24
CA ASP A 150 -7.67 8.49 -20.31
C ASP A 150 -8.51 7.70 -19.29
N ALA A 151 -7.91 6.71 -18.62
CA ALA A 151 -8.56 5.98 -17.55
C ALA A 151 -8.65 6.79 -16.24
N ILE A 152 -7.94 7.91 -16.11
CA ILE A 152 -7.99 8.73 -14.89
C ILE A 152 -9.23 9.62 -14.86
N VAL A 153 -9.96 9.53 -13.76
CA VAL A 153 -11.10 10.39 -13.44
C VAL A 153 -10.59 11.59 -12.65
N ARG A 154 -10.87 12.80 -13.14
CA ARG A 154 -10.63 14.02 -12.36
C ARG A 154 -11.76 14.21 -11.35
N VAL A 155 -11.44 14.04 -10.07
CA VAL A 155 -12.39 14.39 -9.00
C VAL A 155 -12.48 15.92 -8.92
N GLY A 156 -13.66 16.47 -9.20
CA GLY A 156 -13.96 17.90 -9.10
C GLY A 156 -14.31 18.63 -10.41
N GLU A 157 -14.27 17.95 -11.56
CA GLU A 157 -14.90 18.46 -12.80
C GLU A 157 -16.36 17.98 -12.85
N THR A 158 -17.21 18.52 -11.99
CA THR A 158 -18.64 18.63 -12.31
C THR A 158 -18.78 19.62 -13.46
N GLU A 159 -19.28 19.17 -14.61
CA GLU A 159 -19.91 20.08 -15.59
C GLU A 159 -21.05 20.89 -14.96
#